data_AF-A0A212C1Q1-F1
#
_entry.id   AF-A0A212C1Q1-F1
#
_cell.length_a   1.000
_cell.length_b   1.000
_cell.length_c   1.000
_cell.angle_alpha   90.00
_cell.angle_beta   90.00
_cell.angle_gamma   90.00
#
_symmetry.space_group_name_H-M   'P 1'
#
loop_
_entity.id
_entity.type
_entity.pdbx_description
1 polymer ?
#
loop_
_entity_poly.entity_id
_entity_poly.type
_entity_poly.pdbx_seq_one_letter_code
_entity_poly.pdbx_strand_id
1 'polypeptide(L)'
;MCVCPGEDADLCSELLQESLDALRALPEASLFDESTVSSVWLEVVERATRFLRSVVTGDVHGTPGTKGPGSIPLQDQHLALAILLELAVQRGALSQMLSAILLLLQLWDSGTQETDNERSAQGTSAPLLPLLQRFRSIVCSKEAPYAEGDVHLLSGPLSPNESFLRYLTLPQDNELAIDLRQTAVVVMAHLDRLATPCMPPLCSSPTSHKGSLQEVIGWGLIGWKYYANVIGPIQCEGLANLGVMQIACAEKRFLILSRNGRVYTQAYNSDTLAPQLVQGLASRNIVKIAAHSDGHHYLALAATGEVYSWGCGDGGRLGHGDTVPLEEPKVISAFSGKQAGKHVVHIACGSTYSAAITAEGELYTWGRGNYGRLGHGSSEDEAIPMLVAGLKGLKVIDVACGSGDAQTLAVTENGQVWSWGDGDYGKLGRGGSDGCKTPKLIEKLQDLDVVKVRCGSQFSIALTKDGQVYSWGKGDNQRLGHGTEEHVRYPKLLEGLQGKKVIDVAAGSTHCLALTEDSEVHSWGSNDQCQHFDTLRVTKPEPSALPGLDTKHIVGIACGPAQSFAWSSCSEWSIGLRVPFVVDICSMTFEQLDLLLRQVSEGMDGTADWPPPQEKECMTVATLNLLRLQV
;
A
#
# COMPACT_ATOMS: atom_id res chain seq x y z
N MET A 1 -24.59 28.42 -23.17
CA MET A 1 -24.02 29.44 -24.08
C MET A 1 -24.70 29.28 -25.42
N CYS A 2 -25.44 30.29 -25.85
CA CYS A 2 -26.04 30.36 -27.19
C CYS A 2 -25.00 30.95 -28.14
N VAL A 3 -24.71 30.27 -29.24
CA VAL A 3 -23.86 30.80 -30.31
C VAL A 3 -24.75 31.72 -31.14
N CYS A 4 -24.59 33.05 -31.01
CA CYS A 4 -25.36 34.05 -31.75
C CYS A 4 -24.43 34.83 -32.69
N PRO A 5 -24.77 35.02 -33.98
CA PRO A 5 -23.96 35.81 -34.90
C PRO A 5 -24.29 37.31 -34.73
N GLY A 6 -23.28 38.14 -34.43
CA GLY A 6 -23.41 39.59 -34.20
C GLY A 6 -22.52 40.08 -33.06
N GLU A 7 -22.74 41.30 -32.53
CA GLU A 7 -21.99 41.90 -31.39
C GLU A 7 -21.86 40.99 -30.16
N ASP A 8 -22.69 39.94 -30.05
CA ASP A 8 -22.63 38.89 -29.02
C ASP A 8 -21.49 37.86 -29.22
N ALA A 9 -20.86 37.80 -30.41
CA ALA A 9 -19.75 36.91 -30.71
C ALA A 9 -18.49 37.31 -29.93
N ASP A 10 -18.20 38.61 -29.85
CA ASP A 10 -17.05 39.14 -29.11
C ASP A 10 -17.18 38.83 -27.60
N LEU A 11 -18.39 38.93 -27.04
CA LEU A 11 -18.68 38.58 -25.65
C LEU A 11 -18.49 37.07 -25.37
N CYS A 12 -18.81 36.21 -26.33
CA CYS A 12 -18.60 34.77 -26.20
C CYS A 12 -17.10 34.42 -26.20
N SER A 13 -16.33 35.03 -27.09
CA SER A 13 -14.87 34.85 -27.15
C SER A 13 -14.19 35.38 -25.89
N GLU A 14 -14.61 36.54 -25.37
CA GLU A 14 -14.13 37.09 -24.10
C GLU A 14 -14.41 36.14 -22.92
N LEU A 15 -15.62 35.58 -22.83
CA LEU A 15 -15.98 34.65 -21.75
C LEU A 15 -15.19 33.33 -21.82
N LEU A 16 -14.93 32.82 -23.03
CA LEU A 16 -14.06 31.65 -23.22
C LEU A 16 -12.63 31.96 -22.78
N GLN A 17 -12.11 33.15 -23.12
CA GLN A 17 -10.79 33.58 -22.70
C GLN A 17 -10.68 33.72 -21.17
N GLU A 18 -11.64 34.36 -20.52
CA GLU A 18 -11.68 34.48 -19.05
C GLU A 18 -11.76 33.10 -18.38
N SER A 19 -12.56 32.18 -18.93
CA SER A 19 -12.68 30.81 -18.44
C SER A 19 -11.36 30.04 -18.56
N LEU A 20 -10.64 30.22 -19.67
CA LEU A 20 -9.33 29.63 -19.90
C LEU A 20 -8.29 30.16 -18.91
N ASP A 21 -8.27 31.47 -18.69
CA ASP A 21 -7.34 32.10 -17.75
C ASP A 21 -7.61 31.68 -16.29
N ALA A 22 -8.88 31.51 -15.92
CA ALA A 22 -9.27 30.99 -14.62
C ALA A 22 -8.78 29.54 -14.40
N LEU A 23 -8.92 28.66 -15.41
CA LEU A 23 -8.41 27.28 -15.33
C LEU A 23 -6.89 27.23 -15.26
N ARG A 24 -6.20 28.11 -15.98
CA ARG A 24 -4.74 28.21 -15.97
C ARG A 24 -4.20 28.62 -14.59
N ALA A 25 -4.94 29.44 -13.84
CA ALA A 25 -4.56 29.89 -12.50
C ALA A 25 -4.64 28.82 -11.40
N LEU A 26 -5.37 27.71 -11.61
CA LEU A 26 -5.51 26.64 -10.63
C LEU A 26 -4.29 25.70 -10.64
N PRO A 27 -3.83 25.14 -9.50
CA PRO A 27 -2.78 24.11 -9.46
C PRO A 27 -3.18 22.83 -10.21
N GLU A 28 -2.22 22.06 -10.74
CA GLU A 28 -2.51 20.81 -11.44
C GLU A 28 -3.18 19.77 -10.55
N ALA A 29 -4.05 18.92 -11.14
CA ALA A 29 -4.77 17.88 -10.44
C ALA A 29 -5.63 18.36 -9.23
N SER A 30 -5.97 19.65 -9.16
CA SER A 30 -6.80 20.23 -8.09
C SER A 30 -8.17 19.56 -7.95
N LEU A 31 -8.67 18.93 -9.01
CA LEU A 31 -9.98 18.27 -9.06
C LEU A 31 -9.87 16.73 -9.09
N PHE A 32 -8.69 16.18 -8.79
CA PHE A 32 -8.44 14.74 -8.84
C PHE A 32 -9.17 13.97 -7.73
N ASP A 33 -9.31 14.58 -6.56
CA ASP A 33 -10.08 14.04 -5.44
C ASP A 33 -11.54 14.52 -5.49
N GLU A 34 -12.36 13.76 -6.23
CA GLU A 34 -13.80 14.04 -6.41
C GLU A 34 -14.59 14.01 -5.09
N SER A 35 -14.04 13.46 -3.99
CA SER A 35 -14.71 13.44 -2.68
C SER A 35 -14.85 14.83 -2.04
N THR A 36 -14.05 15.80 -2.51
CA THR A 36 -14.04 17.18 -2.01
C THR A 36 -15.00 18.10 -2.77
N VAL A 37 -15.63 17.61 -3.85
CA VAL A 37 -16.41 18.43 -4.79
C VAL A 37 -17.87 17.96 -4.84
N SER A 38 -18.81 18.91 -4.94
CA SER A 38 -20.24 18.60 -5.01
C SER A 38 -20.61 17.85 -6.29
N SER A 39 -21.49 16.85 -6.19
CA SER A 39 -22.02 16.10 -7.33
C SER A 39 -22.72 16.96 -8.39
N VAL A 40 -23.35 18.07 -7.98
CA VAL A 40 -23.99 19.04 -8.89
C VAL A 40 -22.94 19.74 -9.75
N TRP A 41 -21.79 20.07 -9.18
CA TRP A 41 -20.71 20.72 -9.89
C TRP A 41 -20.09 19.78 -10.94
N LEU A 42 -19.88 18.51 -10.58
CA LEU A 42 -19.40 17.48 -11.52
C LEU A 42 -20.34 17.30 -12.71
N GLU A 43 -21.66 17.32 -12.48
CA GLU A 43 -22.64 17.22 -13.57
C GLU A 43 -22.59 18.43 -14.51
N VAL A 44 -22.42 19.64 -13.97
CA VAL A 44 -22.27 20.88 -14.75
C VAL A 44 -21.00 20.83 -15.59
N VAL A 45 -19.88 20.42 -15.00
CA VAL A 45 -18.61 20.26 -15.70
C VAL A 45 -18.72 19.23 -16.82
N GLU A 46 -19.34 18.07 -16.57
CA GLU A 46 -19.53 17.04 -17.59
C GLU A 46 -20.40 17.52 -18.77
N ARG A 47 -21.44 18.33 -18.48
CA ARG A 47 -22.26 18.97 -19.52
C ARG A 47 -21.45 20.01 -20.31
N ALA A 48 -20.61 20.80 -19.62
CA ALA A 48 -19.75 21.79 -20.25
C ALA A 48 -18.69 21.12 -21.15
N THR A 49 -18.04 20.05 -20.69
CA THR A 49 -17.08 19.24 -21.47
C THR A 49 -17.72 18.72 -22.76
N ARG A 50 -18.94 18.18 -22.69
CA ARG A 50 -19.66 17.70 -23.89
C ARG A 50 -19.98 18.83 -24.87
N PHE A 51 -20.39 19.99 -24.36
CA PHE A 51 -20.66 21.16 -25.20
C PHE A 51 -19.38 21.67 -25.87
N LEU A 52 -18.30 21.88 -25.11
CA LEU A 52 -17.01 22.30 -25.66
C LEU A 52 -16.50 21.31 -26.71
N ARG A 53 -16.66 20.01 -26.48
CA ARG A 53 -16.29 18.98 -27.48
C ARG A 53 -17.08 19.16 -28.78
N SER A 54 -18.39 19.44 -28.71
CA SER A 54 -19.19 19.70 -29.93
C SER A 54 -18.80 20.99 -30.65
N VAL A 55 -18.34 22.01 -29.92
CA VAL A 55 -17.82 23.26 -30.50
C VAL A 55 -16.51 22.98 -31.25
N VAL A 56 -15.61 22.21 -30.64
CA VAL A 56 -14.31 21.85 -31.23
C VAL A 56 -14.47 20.95 -32.46
N THR A 57 -15.41 20.00 -32.46
CA THR A 57 -15.65 19.11 -33.62
C THR A 57 -16.57 19.72 -34.68
N GLY A 58 -17.20 20.87 -34.42
CA GLY A 58 -18.12 21.53 -35.36
C GLY A 58 -19.53 20.93 -35.44
N ASP A 59 -19.89 19.96 -34.58
CA ASP A 59 -21.15 19.20 -34.60
C ASP A 59 -22.26 19.83 -33.74
N VAL A 60 -22.47 21.14 -33.83
CA VAL A 60 -23.33 21.83 -32.86
C VAL A 60 -24.83 21.49 -33.01
N HIS A 61 -25.30 20.94 -34.14
CA HIS A 61 -26.74 20.76 -34.43
C HIS A 61 -27.20 19.40 -35.00
N GLY A 62 -26.54 18.27 -34.74
CA GLY A 62 -27.14 16.93 -34.89
C GLY A 62 -27.75 16.53 -36.26
N THR A 63 -27.60 17.31 -37.32
CA THR A 63 -28.07 17.00 -38.68
C THR A 63 -26.88 16.99 -39.63
N PRO A 64 -26.50 15.83 -40.20
CA PRO A 64 -25.43 15.74 -41.17
C PRO A 64 -25.97 16.28 -42.51
N GLY A 65 -25.37 17.36 -43.00
CA GLY A 65 -25.61 17.87 -44.35
C GLY A 65 -26.38 19.19 -44.39
N THR A 66 -25.69 20.29 -44.17
CA THR A 66 -25.80 21.55 -44.93
C THR A 66 -24.75 22.53 -44.39
N LYS A 67 -23.63 22.72 -45.13
CA LYS A 67 -22.69 23.83 -44.89
C LYS A 67 -23.41 25.14 -45.21
N GLY A 68 -24.14 25.68 -44.22
CA GLY A 68 -24.68 27.05 -44.22
C GLY A 68 -23.70 28.04 -43.57
N PRO A 69 -23.94 29.37 -43.66
CA PRO A 69 -22.97 30.44 -43.36
C PRO A 69 -22.75 30.70 -41.85
N GLY A 70 -22.77 29.65 -41.02
CA GLY A 70 -22.66 29.72 -39.56
C GLY A 70 -21.61 28.77 -38.99
N SER A 71 -20.44 28.66 -39.63
CA SER A 71 -19.30 27.95 -39.05
C SER A 71 -18.78 28.71 -37.83
N ILE A 72 -18.59 28.03 -36.71
CA ILE A 72 -17.97 28.58 -35.50
C ILE A 72 -16.62 29.20 -35.89
N PRO A 73 -16.27 30.41 -35.42
CA PRO A 73 -14.96 31.00 -35.64
C PRO A 73 -13.82 30.08 -35.19
N LEU A 74 -12.77 29.98 -36.00
CA LEU A 74 -11.58 29.14 -35.68
C LEU A 74 -10.98 29.51 -34.32
N GLN A 75 -11.01 30.80 -33.97
CA GLN A 75 -10.53 31.29 -32.67
C GLN A 75 -11.32 30.70 -31.50
N ASP A 76 -12.64 30.62 -31.61
CA ASP A 76 -13.50 30.02 -30.57
C ASP A 76 -13.29 28.50 -30.47
N GLN A 77 -13.02 27.83 -31.59
CA GLN A 77 -12.65 26.42 -31.61
C GLN A 77 -11.30 26.20 -30.89
N HIS A 78 -10.31 27.06 -31.11
CA HIS A 78 -9.02 27.01 -30.43
C HIS A 78 -9.17 27.24 -28.92
N LEU A 79 -9.96 28.25 -28.51
CA LEU A 79 -10.23 28.52 -27.10
C LEU A 79 -10.97 27.36 -26.43
N ALA A 80 -11.99 26.82 -27.09
CA ALA A 80 -12.73 25.66 -26.58
C ALA A 80 -11.82 24.42 -26.42
N LEU A 81 -10.91 24.18 -27.37
CA LEU A 81 -9.93 23.10 -27.30
C LEU A 81 -8.95 23.31 -26.14
N ALA A 82 -8.44 24.54 -25.96
CA ALA A 82 -7.54 24.88 -24.85
C ALA A 82 -8.23 24.67 -23.48
N ILE A 83 -9.50 25.09 -23.35
CA ILE A 83 -10.29 24.89 -22.12
C ILE A 83 -10.46 23.40 -21.82
N LEU A 84 -10.78 22.57 -22.83
CA LEU A 84 -10.93 21.12 -22.64
C LEU A 84 -9.64 20.47 -22.14
N LEU A 85 -8.50 20.86 -22.71
CA LEU A 85 -7.19 20.32 -22.33
C LEU A 85 -6.79 20.76 -20.93
N GLU A 86 -6.95 22.04 -20.59
CA GLU A 86 -6.68 22.54 -19.24
C GLU A 86 -7.61 21.89 -18.21
N LEU A 87 -8.90 21.69 -18.53
CA LEU A 87 -9.83 20.99 -17.66
C LEU A 87 -9.38 19.54 -17.40
N ALA A 88 -8.87 18.85 -18.42
CA ALA A 88 -8.29 17.51 -18.25
C ALA A 88 -7.06 17.53 -17.32
N VAL A 89 -6.21 18.56 -17.41
CA VAL A 89 -5.08 18.76 -16.49
C VAL A 89 -5.55 18.98 -15.05
N GLN A 90 -6.59 19.78 -14.86
CA GLN A 90 -7.16 20.05 -13.54
C GLN A 90 -7.81 18.80 -12.90
N ARG A 91 -8.47 17.95 -13.71
CA ARG A 91 -9.02 16.68 -13.23
C ARG A 91 -7.94 15.66 -12.90
N GLY A 92 -6.79 15.68 -13.57
CA GLY A 92 -5.67 14.79 -13.29
C GLY A 92 -5.93 13.30 -13.51
N ALA A 93 -7.10 12.92 -14.04
CA ALA A 93 -7.45 11.53 -14.31
C ALA A 93 -6.83 11.09 -15.65
N LEU A 94 -6.14 9.94 -15.67
CA LEU A 94 -5.49 9.44 -16.88
C LEU A 94 -6.52 9.19 -18.00
N SER A 95 -7.72 8.70 -17.67
CA SER A 95 -8.81 8.54 -18.64
C SER A 95 -9.22 9.83 -19.35
N GLN A 96 -9.23 10.96 -18.64
CA GLN A 96 -9.59 12.24 -19.24
C GLN A 96 -8.46 12.76 -20.13
N MET A 97 -7.22 12.53 -19.71
CA MET A 97 -6.06 12.92 -20.50
C MET A 97 -5.96 12.14 -21.81
N LEU A 98 -6.11 10.82 -21.76
CA LEU A 98 -6.12 9.96 -22.95
C LEU A 98 -7.26 10.32 -23.90
N SER A 99 -8.45 10.65 -23.38
CA SER A 99 -9.55 11.16 -24.22
C SER A 99 -9.17 12.45 -24.97
N ALA A 100 -8.43 13.35 -24.32
CA ALA A 100 -8.05 14.62 -24.93
C ALA A 100 -6.95 14.44 -25.99
N ILE A 101 -6.02 13.50 -25.76
CA ILE A 101 -4.99 13.10 -26.73
C ILE A 101 -5.62 12.46 -27.97
N LEU A 102 -6.58 11.55 -27.80
CA LEU A 102 -7.33 10.96 -28.90
C LEU A 102 -8.12 12.02 -29.69
N LEU A 103 -8.65 13.04 -29.01
CA LEU A 103 -9.32 14.17 -29.68
C LEU A 103 -8.34 14.99 -30.54
N LEU A 104 -7.13 15.28 -30.05
CA LEU A 104 -6.10 15.98 -30.82
C LEU A 104 -5.75 15.23 -32.11
N LEU A 105 -5.57 13.91 -32.01
CA LEU A 105 -5.27 13.07 -33.18
C LEU A 105 -6.45 13.03 -34.16
N GLN A 106 -7.68 12.90 -33.66
CA GLN A 106 -8.89 12.92 -34.49
C GLN A 106 -9.05 14.24 -35.25
N LEU A 107 -8.84 15.38 -34.59
CA LEU A 107 -8.93 16.70 -35.21
C LEU A 107 -7.88 16.85 -36.31
N TRP A 108 -6.65 16.41 -36.04
CA TRP A 108 -5.58 16.40 -37.02
C TRP A 108 -5.93 15.53 -38.25
N ASP A 109 -6.41 14.30 -38.04
CA ASP A 109 -6.83 13.40 -39.13
C ASP A 109 -7.96 14.04 -39.96
N SER A 110 -8.98 14.62 -39.30
CA SER A 110 -10.10 15.28 -39.99
C SER A 110 -9.66 16.50 -40.81
N GLY A 111 -8.72 17.30 -40.29
CA GLY A 111 -8.15 18.45 -41.00
C GLY A 111 -7.28 18.05 -42.19
N THR A 112 -6.65 16.87 -42.16
CA THR A 112 -5.88 16.37 -43.32
C THR A 112 -6.76 15.77 -44.42
N GLN A 113 -7.92 15.20 -44.08
CA GLN A 113 -8.84 14.58 -45.05
C GLN A 113 -9.70 15.58 -45.82
N GLU A 114 -9.98 16.78 -45.31
CA GLU A 114 -10.87 17.74 -45.99
C GLU A 114 -10.25 18.44 -47.23
N THR A 115 -8.97 18.24 -47.56
CA THR A 115 -8.29 19.03 -48.62
C THR A 115 -7.51 18.18 -49.63
N ASP A 116 -8.22 17.61 -50.60
CA ASP A 116 -7.61 16.76 -51.61
C ASP A 116 -6.89 17.52 -52.74
N ASN A 117 -6.79 18.87 -52.75
CA ASN A 117 -6.05 19.57 -53.83
C ASN A 117 -5.44 20.97 -53.55
N GLU A 118 -5.56 21.57 -52.37
CA GLU A 118 -4.71 22.71 -51.95
C GLU A 118 -4.43 22.61 -50.44
N ARG A 119 -3.15 22.55 -50.03
CA ARG A 119 -2.74 22.49 -48.61
C ARG A 119 -3.04 23.84 -47.93
N SER A 120 -4.20 23.98 -47.30
CA SER A 120 -4.43 25.01 -46.28
C SER A 120 -4.22 24.39 -44.90
N ALA A 121 -3.31 24.93 -44.08
CA ALA A 121 -3.00 24.46 -42.72
C ALA A 121 -4.07 24.85 -41.68
N GLN A 122 -5.27 25.26 -42.12
CA GLN A 122 -6.34 25.73 -41.25
C GLN A 122 -6.98 24.53 -40.53
N GLY A 123 -6.76 24.42 -39.22
CA GLY A 123 -7.41 23.42 -38.35
C GLY A 123 -6.51 22.29 -37.84
N THR A 124 -5.26 22.16 -38.33
CA THR A 124 -4.30 21.15 -37.84
C THR A 124 -3.33 21.70 -36.77
N SER A 125 -3.49 22.96 -36.38
CA SER A 125 -2.64 23.63 -35.38
C SER A 125 -3.43 24.58 -34.48
N ALA A 126 -2.99 24.74 -33.22
CA ALA A 126 -3.65 25.61 -32.24
C ALA A 126 -2.64 26.21 -31.23
N PRO A 127 -2.91 27.37 -30.60
CA PRO A 127 -2.02 28.01 -29.62
C PRO A 127 -2.03 27.28 -28.26
N LEU A 128 -1.33 26.14 -28.21
CA LEU A 128 -1.31 25.22 -27.06
C LEU A 128 0.03 25.25 -26.30
N LEU A 129 0.90 26.22 -26.58
CA LEU A 129 2.19 26.36 -25.89
C LEU A 129 2.06 26.44 -24.35
N PRO A 130 1.10 27.20 -23.77
CA PRO A 130 0.95 27.26 -22.31
C PRO A 130 0.69 25.89 -21.66
N LEU A 131 -0.09 25.02 -22.32
CA LEU A 131 -0.36 23.66 -21.86
C LEU A 131 0.92 22.82 -21.82
N LEU A 132 1.75 22.91 -22.87
CA LEU A 132 3.01 22.16 -22.95
C LEU A 132 4.02 22.63 -21.88
N GLN A 133 4.11 23.93 -21.65
CA GLN A 133 4.94 24.50 -20.58
C GLN A 133 4.49 24.00 -19.20
N ARG A 134 3.18 23.85 -19.01
CA ARG A 134 2.60 23.31 -17.78
C ARG A 134 2.96 21.84 -17.53
N PHE A 135 2.87 20.97 -18.54
CA PHE A 135 3.28 19.57 -18.40
C PHE A 135 4.77 19.40 -18.06
N ARG A 136 5.60 20.36 -18.48
CA ARG A 136 7.01 20.41 -18.10
C ARG A 136 7.21 20.72 -16.61
N SER A 137 6.33 21.51 -15.98
CA SER A 137 6.43 21.88 -14.56
C SER A 137 5.83 20.86 -13.60
N ILE A 138 5.05 19.88 -14.06
CA ILE A 138 4.47 18.83 -13.19
C ILE A 138 5.61 17.95 -12.65
N VAL A 139 5.70 17.81 -11.33
CA VAL A 139 6.72 16.97 -10.67
C VAL A 139 6.05 15.73 -10.07
N CYS A 140 6.68 14.57 -10.17
CA CYS A 140 6.19 13.35 -9.52
C CYS A 140 6.56 13.40 -8.03
N SER A 141 5.61 13.16 -7.11
CA SER A 141 5.81 13.24 -5.66
C SER A 141 6.81 12.22 -5.08
N LYS A 142 7.29 11.28 -5.89
CA LYS A 142 8.36 10.32 -5.54
C LYS A 142 9.76 10.79 -5.97
N GLU A 143 9.90 11.93 -6.64
CA GLU A 143 11.21 12.51 -6.92
C GLU A 143 11.78 13.11 -5.62
N ALA A 144 12.88 12.53 -5.12
CA ALA A 144 13.73 13.24 -4.16
C ALA A 144 14.27 14.51 -4.87
N PRO A 145 14.34 15.67 -4.18
CA PRO A 145 14.87 16.88 -4.80
C PRO A 145 16.33 16.66 -5.18
N TYR A 146 16.60 16.58 -6.48
CA TYR A 146 17.96 16.64 -7.01
C TYR A 146 18.51 18.04 -6.74
N ALA A 147 19.64 18.11 -6.05
CA ALA A 147 20.42 19.34 -5.95
C ALA A 147 20.89 19.72 -7.36
N GLU A 148 20.60 20.96 -7.76
CA GLU A 148 21.19 21.56 -8.97
C GLU A 148 22.72 21.55 -8.83
N GLY A 149 23.40 20.67 -9.57
CA GLY A 149 24.86 20.62 -9.51
C GLY A 149 25.56 19.52 -10.30
N ASP A 150 24.98 18.33 -10.45
CA ASP A 150 25.71 17.21 -11.06
C ASP A 150 25.34 16.95 -12.52
N VAL A 151 26.16 17.51 -13.40
CA VAL A 151 26.34 17.03 -14.78
C VAL A 151 27.05 15.67 -14.71
N HIS A 152 26.31 14.62 -14.33
CA HIS A 152 26.76 13.25 -14.54
C HIS A 152 26.25 12.75 -15.91
N LEU A 153 27.17 12.80 -16.87
CA LEU A 153 27.09 12.07 -18.13
C LEU A 153 26.95 10.55 -17.85
N LEU A 154 25.90 9.96 -18.45
CA LEU A 154 25.87 8.64 -19.10
C LEU A 154 26.19 7.41 -18.24
N SER A 155 25.16 6.73 -17.71
CA SER A 155 25.27 5.30 -17.37
C SER A 155 23.95 4.51 -17.46
N GLY A 156 23.13 4.76 -18.49
CA GLY A 156 21.96 3.93 -18.83
C GLY A 156 21.39 4.28 -20.21
N PRO A 157 20.72 3.34 -20.91
CA PRO A 157 20.00 3.67 -22.15
C PRO A 157 18.82 4.59 -21.83
N LEU A 158 18.79 5.77 -22.46
CA LEU A 158 17.68 6.74 -22.35
C LEU A 158 16.42 6.18 -23.03
N SER A 159 15.24 6.44 -22.48
CA SER A 159 13.98 6.09 -23.16
C SER A 159 13.76 6.96 -24.41
N PRO A 160 13.01 6.51 -25.42
CA PRO A 160 12.67 7.34 -26.59
C PRO A 160 12.00 8.65 -26.19
N ASN A 161 11.12 8.62 -25.19
CA ASN A 161 10.41 9.78 -24.67
C ASN A 161 11.34 10.75 -23.92
N GLU A 162 12.29 10.25 -23.13
CA GLU A 162 13.30 11.10 -22.47
C GLU A 162 14.23 11.77 -23.50
N SER A 163 14.66 11.01 -24.51
CA SER A 163 15.44 11.52 -25.62
C SER A 163 14.66 12.60 -26.40
N PHE A 164 13.40 12.35 -26.72
CA PHE A 164 12.52 13.30 -27.41
C PHE A 164 12.36 14.60 -26.62
N LEU A 165 12.03 14.53 -25.32
CA LEU A 165 11.88 15.72 -24.47
C LEU A 165 13.18 16.51 -24.31
N ARG A 166 14.33 15.84 -24.31
CA ARG A 166 15.65 16.49 -24.19
C ARG A 166 16.02 17.36 -25.39
N TYR A 167 15.57 16.97 -26.59
CA TYR A 167 15.84 17.70 -27.83
C TYR A 167 14.63 18.49 -28.36
N LEU A 168 13.51 18.46 -27.65
CA LEU A 168 12.32 19.23 -27.99
C LEU A 168 12.61 20.73 -27.92
N THR A 169 12.42 21.42 -29.04
CA THR A 169 12.50 22.88 -29.12
C THR A 169 11.09 23.44 -29.32
N LEU A 170 10.58 24.12 -28.29
CA LEU A 170 9.30 24.81 -28.37
C LEU A 170 9.50 26.28 -28.75
N PRO A 171 8.56 26.89 -29.50
CA PRO A 171 8.55 28.32 -29.77
C PRO A 171 8.55 29.15 -28.47
N GLN A 172 8.98 30.41 -28.56
CA GLN A 172 8.93 31.37 -27.43
C GLN A 172 7.61 32.16 -27.38
N ASP A 173 6.86 32.19 -28.49
CA ASP A 173 5.61 32.93 -28.61
C ASP A 173 4.41 32.05 -28.24
N ASN A 174 3.64 32.48 -27.25
CA ASN A 174 2.46 31.76 -26.73
C ASN A 174 1.29 31.74 -27.72
N GLU A 175 1.25 32.69 -28.66
CA GLU A 175 0.19 32.79 -29.67
C GLU A 175 0.49 31.95 -30.93
N LEU A 176 1.69 31.38 -31.03
CA LEU A 176 2.06 30.56 -32.18
C LEU A 176 1.28 29.24 -32.17
N ALA A 177 0.61 28.96 -33.28
CA ALA A 177 -0.09 27.69 -33.46
C ALA A 177 0.91 26.52 -33.56
N ILE A 178 0.73 25.52 -32.70
CA ILE A 178 1.51 24.28 -32.68
C ILE A 178 0.66 23.18 -33.31
N ASP A 179 1.29 22.32 -34.10
CA ASP A 179 0.63 21.15 -34.70
C ASP A 179 -0.01 20.25 -33.63
N LEU A 180 -1.26 19.85 -33.86
CA LEU A 180 -2.04 19.10 -32.88
C LEU A 180 -1.47 17.70 -32.62
N ARG A 181 -0.92 17.05 -33.65
CA ARG A 181 -0.26 15.75 -33.51
C ARG A 181 1.05 15.89 -32.74
N GLN A 182 1.86 16.91 -33.02
CA GLN A 182 3.04 17.22 -32.22
C GLN A 182 2.68 17.46 -30.75
N THR A 183 1.61 18.20 -30.49
CA THR A 183 1.10 18.44 -29.13
C THR A 183 0.75 17.12 -28.41
N ALA A 184 0.05 16.20 -29.08
CA ALA A 184 -0.28 14.89 -28.54
C ALA A 184 0.98 14.07 -28.15
N VAL A 185 2.02 14.08 -29.01
CA VAL A 185 3.30 13.40 -28.75
C VAL A 185 4.01 13.98 -27.53
N VAL A 186 4.06 15.31 -27.41
CA VAL A 186 4.71 15.98 -26.27
C VAL A 186 3.98 15.67 -24.96
N VAL A 187 2.64 15.71 -24.95
CA VAL A 187 1.85 15.36 -23.76
C VAL A 187 2.08 13.90 -23.36
N MET A 188 2.02 12.95 -24.30
CA MET A 188 2.31 11.54 -24.01
C MET A 188 3.72 11.32 -23.47
N ALA A 189 4.72 12.03 -24.00
CA ALA A 189 6.09 11.94 -23.49
C ALA A 189 6.22 12.47 -22.05
N HIS A 190 5.48 13.52 -21.69
CA HIS A 190 5.42 13.97 -20.30
C HIS A 190 4.65 13.02 -19.38
N LEU A 191 3.60 12.35 -19.87
CA LEU A 191 2.92 11.29 -19.10
C LEU A 191 3.86 10.10 -18.83
N ASP A 192 4.65 9.69 -19.82
CA ASP A 192 5.69 8.66 -19.64
C ASP A 192 6.75 9.08 -18.62
N ARG A 193 7.19 10.35 -18.67
CA ARG A 193 8.08 10.92 -17.65
C ARG A 193 7.48 10.84 -16.24
N LEU A 194 6.19 11.16 -16.08
CA LEU A 194 5.50 11.06 -14.79
C LEU A 194 5.30 9.60 -14.35
N ALA A 195 5.14 8.69 -15.30
CA ALA A 195 5.02 7.26 -15.08
C ALA A 195 6.35 6.60 -14.67
N THR A 196 7.49 7.12 -15.15
CA THR A 196 8.82 6.52 -14.98
C THR A 196 9.19 6.21 -13.51
N PRO A 197 9.05 7.13 -12.54
CA PRO A 197 9.30 6.84 -11.11
C PRO A 197 8.33 5.83 -10.49
N CYS A 198 7.18 5.62 -11.14
CA CYS A 198 6.18 4.64 -10.76
C CYS A 198 6.43 3.29 -11.42
N MET A 199 7.31 3.15 -12.41
CA MET A 199 7.59 1.88 -13.06
C MET A 199 8.34 0.92 -12.11
N PRO A 200 8.10 -0.40 -12.19
CA PRO A 200 8.90 -1.37 -11.44
C PRO A 200 10.37 -1.24 -11.85
N PRO A 201 11.33 -1.38 -10.91
CA PRO A 201 12.74 -1.32 -11.23
C PRO A 201 13.07 -2.33 -12.34
N LEU A 202 13.82 -1.87 -13.35
CA LEU A 202 14.31 -2.72 -14.43
C LEU A 202 15.21 -3.80 -13.81
N CYS A 203 14.71 -5.04 -13.72
CA CYS A 203 15.52 -6.20 -13.35
C CYS A 203 16.65 -6.38 -14.36
N SER A 204 17.82 -5.81 -14.07
CA SER A 204 19.07 -6.15 -14.75
C SER A 204 19.62 -7.46 -14.16
N SER A 205 18.95 -8.57 -14.45
CA SER A 205 19.55 -9.90 -14.39
C SER A 205 19.25 -10.61 -15.72
N PRO A 206 20.27 -11.13 -16.42
CA PRO A 206 20.01 -12.09 -17.48
C PRO A 206 19.47 -13.33 -16.76
N THR A 207 18.20 -13.65 -17.00
CA THR A 207 17.33 -14.68 -16.35
C THR A 207 16.36 -14.22 -15.25
N SER A 208 15.85 -12.98 -15.31
CA SER A 208 14.52 -12.68 -14.75
C SER A 208 13.43 -13.32 -15.61
N HIS A 209 13.09 -14.59 -15.34
CA HIS A 209 11.92 -15.25 -15.93
C HIS A 209 10.65 -14.43 -15.67
N LYS A 210 9.80 -14.26 -16.69
CA LYS A 210 8.41 -13.82 -16.54
C LYS A 210 7.75 -14.63 -15.40
N GLY A 211 7.28 -13.98 -14.33
CA GLY A 211 6.47 -14.58 -13.26
C GLY A 211 7.22 -15.04 -12.01
N SER A 212 7.98 -14.17 -11.32
CA SER A 212 8.53 -14.52 -10.01
C SER A 212 7.41 -14.60 -8.96
N LEU A 213 7.03 -15.82 -8.60
CA LEU A 213 6.20 -16.10 -7.42
C LEU A 213 6.77 -15.39 -6.19
N GLN A 214 5.89 -14.96 -5.29
CA GLN A 214 6.26 -14.44 -3.97
C GLN A 214 7.31 -15.35 -3.31
N GLU A 215 8.32 -14.77 -2.66
CA GLU A 215 9.24 -15.55 -1.86
C GLU A 215 8.71 -15.68 -0.44
N VAL A 216 8.64 -16.92 0.07
CA VAL A 216 8.26 -17.20 1.45
C VAL A 216 9.30 -18.14 2.02
N ILE A 217 10.03 -17.67 3.02
CA ILE A 217 11.15 -18.37 3.62
C ILE A 217 10.78 -18.76 5.05
N GLY A 218 11.02 -20.01 5.40
CA GLY A 218 10.82 -20.54 6.75
C GLY A 218 12.10 -21.21 7.26
N TRP A 219 12.37 -21.12 8.56
CA TRP A 219 13.45 -21.84 9.22
C TRP A 219 13.12 -22.13 10.70
N GLY A 220 13.98 -22.93 11.35
CA GLY A 220 13.78 -23.46 12.70
C GLY A 220 13.23 -24.88 12.68
N LEU A 221 12.48 -25.26 13.72
CA LEU A 221 11.95 -26.62 13.86
C LEU A 221 10.77 -26.87 12.91
N ILE A 222 11.06 -27.40 11.72
CA ILE A 222 10.11 -27.70 10.65
C ILE A 222 10.22 -29.19 10.25
N GLY A 223 9.11 -29.94 10.34
CA GLY A 223 9.09 -31.40 10.17
C GLY A 223 8.67 -31.90 8.78
N TRP A 224 8.53 -31.03 7.78
CA TRP A 224 8.05 -31.43 6.46
C TRP A 224 9.07 -32.33 5.74
N LYS A 225 8.70 -33.54 5.31
CA LYS A 225 9.60 -34.62 4.84
C LYS A 225 10.64 -34.22 3.79
N TYR A 226 10.30 -33.28 2.89
CA TYR A 226 11.23 -32.77 1.88
C TYR A 226 12.25 -31.74 2.42
N TYR A 227 11.95 -31.15 3.57
CA TYR A 227 12.70 -30.05 4.19
C TYR A 227 13.24 -30.38 5.59
N ALA A 228 12.80 -31.49 6.21
CA ALA A 228 13.12 -31.88 7.59
C ALA A 228 14.62 -32.13 7.83
N ASN A 229 15.39 -32.35 6.77
CA ASN A 229 16.85 -32.56 6.82
C ASN A 229 17.66 -31.31 6.43
N VAL A 230 17.00 -30.16 6.19
CA VAL A 230 17.66 -28.91 5.78
C VAL A 230 17.90 -28.06 7.03
N ILE A 231 19.17 -27.87 7.38
CA ILE A 231 19.58 -26.90 8.40
C ILE A 231 19.83 -25.58 7.67
N GLY A 232 18.84 -24.69 7.68
CA GLY A 232 18.94 -23.40 6.99
C GLY A 232 17.60 -22.80 6.60
N PRO A 233 17.61 -21.63 5.93
CA PRO A 233 16.42 -21.02 5.36
C PRO A 233 15.88 -21.89 4.22
N ILE A 234 14.60 -22.20 4.28
CA ILE A 234 13.89 -23.04 3.31
C ILE A 234 12.90 -22.17 2.53
N GLN A 235 12.98 -22.22 1.20
CA GLN A 235 11.94 -21.66 0.34
C GLN A 235 10.69 -22.54 0.43
N CYS A 236 9.55 -21.91 0.69
CA CYS A 236 8.27 -22.57 0.91
C CYS A 236 7.33 -22.30 -0.28
N GLU A 237 7.53 -22.96 -1.43
CA GLU A 237 6.73 -22.69 -2.64
C GLU A 237 5.23 -22.95 -2.42
N GLY A 238 4.89 -23.94 -1.58
CA GLY A 238 3.51 -24.23 -1.20
C GLY A 238 2.81 -23.07 -0.49
N LEU A 239 3.55 -22.23 0.23
CA LEU A 239 3.04 -21.01 0.85
C LEU A 239 2.98 -19.85 -0.16
N ALA A 240 4.03 -19.69 -0.97
CA ALA A 240 4.12 -18.66 -2.00
C ALA A 240 2.91 -18.65 -2.95
N ASN A 241 2.43 -19.84 -3.35
CA ASN A 241 1.27 -20.01 -4.22
C ASN A 241 -0.04 -19.42 -3.65
N LEU A 242 -0.11 -19.21 -2.33
CA LEU A 242 -1.28 -18.62 -1.69
C LEU A 242 -1.30 -17.09 -1.81
N GLY A 243 -0.15 -16.44 -2.07
CA GLY A 243 0.00 -14.99 -1.96
C GLY A 243 -0.19 -14.54 -0.51
N VAL A 244 0.79 -14.85 0.34
CA VAL A 244 0.80 -14.60 1.77
C VAL A 244 0.76 -13.09 2.05
N MET A 245 -0.24 -12.65 2.81
CA MET A 245 -0.36 -11.29 3.35
C MET A 245 0.04 -11.22 4.82
N GLN A 246 -0.23 -12.28 5.59
CA GLN A 246 0.08 -12.36 7.01
C GLN A 246 0.26 -13.83 7.44
N ILE A 247 1.17 -14.08 8.38
CA ILE A 247 1.29 -15.35 9.11
C ILE A 247 1.06 -15.09 10.60
N ALA A 248 0.20 -15.89 11.23
CA ALA A 248 -0.01 -15.86 12.68
C ALA A 248 0.37 -17.22 13.28
N CYS A 249 1.40 -17.23 14.12
CA CYS A 249 1.98 -18.46 14.67
C CYS A 249 1.32 -18.84 16.01
N ALA A 250 0.83 -20.08 16.09
CA ALA A 250 0.43 -20.74 17.32
C ALA A 250 1.53 -21.74 17.77
N GLU A 251 1.30 -22.49 18.85
CA GLU A 251 2.32 -23.40 19.41
C GLU A 251 2.64 -24.59 18.49
N LYS A 252 1.62 -25.20 17.88
CA LYS A 252 1.78 -26.43 17.08
C LYS A 252 1.55 -26.23 15.58
N ARG A 253 1.00 -25.08 15.20
CA ARG A 253 0.59 -24.74 13.84
C ARG A 253 0.61 -23.24 13.64
N PHE A 254 0.45 -22.80 12.40
CA PHE A 254 0.31 -21.40 12.05
C PHE A 254 -0.85 -21.21 11.09
N LEU A 255 -1.40 -20.00 11.10
CA LEU A 255 -2.39 -19.54 10.15
C LEU A 255 -1.73 -18.68 9.09
N ILE A 256 -2.26 -18.77 7.87
CA ILE A 256 -1.83 -17.99 6.72
C ILE A 256 -3.04 -17.24 6.19
N LEU A 257 -2.92 -15.92 6.09
CA LEU A 257 -3.88 -15.08 5.38
C LEU A 257 -3.38 -14.86 3.95
N SER A 258 -4.19 -15.22 2.97
CA SER A 258 -3.88 -15.02 1.55
C SER A 258 -4.45 -13.71 1.00
N ARG A 259 -3.91 -13.24 -0.13
CA ARG A 259 -4.33 -12.01 -0.84
C ARG A 259 -5.81 -11.95 -1.22
N ASN A 260 -6.46 -13.10 -1.35
CA ASN A 260 -7.90 -13.21 -1.65
C ASN A 260 -8.79 -13.25 -0.39
N GLY A 261 -8.23 -12.94 0.79
CA GLY A 261 -8.96 -12.89 2.05
C GLY A 261 -9.32 -14.25 2.64
N ARG A 262 -8.67 -15.34 2.19
CA ARG A 262 -8.89 -16.70 2.74
C ARG A 262 -7.85 -17.02 3.82
N VAL A 263 -8.23 -17.91 4.72
CA VAL A 263 -7.38 -18.37 5.82
C VAL A 263 -7.04 -19.84 5.66
N TYR A 264 -5.75 -20.16 5.71
CA TYR A 264 -5.22 -21.51 5.68
C TYR A 264 -4.53 -21.85 7.00
N THR A 265 -4.44 -23.13 7.33
CA THR A 265 -3.72 -23.64 8.51
C THR A 265 -2.69 -24.68 8.10
N GLN A 266 -1.53 -24.66 8.76
CA GLN A 266 -0.43 -25.61 8.53
C GLN A 266 0.25 -25.96 9.86
N ALA A 267 0.46 -27.25 10.13
CA ALA A 267 1.23 -27.69 11.30
C ALA A 267 2.73 -27.62 11.04
N TYR A 268 3.54 -27.29 12.05
CA TYR A 268 5.01 -27.25 11.90
C TYR A 268 5.60 -28.65 11.67
N ASN A 269 5.08 -29.64 12.40
CA ASN A 269 5.62 -31.00 12.45
C ASN A 269 4.78 -32.02 11.64
N SER A 270 4.07 -31.57 10.60
CA SER A 270 3.42 -32.51 9.67
C SER A 270 4.43 -33.05 8.67
N ASP A 271 4.18 -34.23 8.11
CA ASP A 271 5.07 -34.82 7.09
C ASP A 271 5.08 -34.05 5.77
N THR A 272 4.05 -33.25 5.48
CA THR A 272 3.89 -32.53 4.21
C THR A 272 3.58 -31.05 4.45
N LEU A 273 4.18 -30.18 3.64
CA LEU A 273 3.75 -28.79 3.49
C LEU A 273 2.54 -28.74 2.56
N ALA A 274 1.35 -28.68 3.13
CA ALA A 274 0.08 -28.64 2.40
C ALA A 274 -0.94 -27.83 3.21
N PRO A 275 -0.88 -26.49 3.13
CA PRO A 275 -1.80 -25.62 3.87
C PRO A 275 -3.26 -25.96 3.56
N GLN A 276 -4.06 -26.20 4.60
CA GLN A 276 -5.47 -26.57 4.47
C GLN A 276 -6.36 -25.35 4.67
N LEU A 277 -7.38 -25.19 3.83
CA LEU A 277 -8.34 -24.10 3.95
C LEU A 277 -9.18 -24.27 5.22
N VAL A 278 -9.34 -23.19 6.00
CA VAL A 278 -10.24 -23.15 7.15
C VAL A 278 -11.68 -22.95 6.64
N GLN A 279 -12.42 -24.05 6.50
CA GLN A 279 -13.70 -24.09 5.77
C GLN A 279 -14.75 -23.11 6.29
N GLY A 280 -14.86 -22.92 7.61
CA GLY A 280 -15.82 -21.99 8.22
C GLY A 280 -15.65 -20.52 7.80
N LEU A 281 -14.52 -20.14 7.20
CA LEU A 281 -14.23 -18.78 6.73
C LEU A 281 -14.19 -18.65 5.21
N ALA A 282 -14.44 -19.73 4.46
CA ALA A 282 -14.22 -19.77 3.00
C ALA A 282 -15.06 -18.73 2.22
N SER A 283 -16.22 -18.34 2.74
CA SER A 283 -17.13 -17.35 2.14
C SER A 283 -16.93 -15.92 2.66
N ARG A 284 -15.97 -15.69 3.57
CA ARG A 284 -15.73 -14.40 4.22
C ARG A 284 -14.43 -13.79 3.70
N ASN A 285 -14.42 -12.47 3.58
CA ASN A 285 -13.20 -11.72 3.28
C ASN A 285 -12.48 -11.37 4.59
N ILE A 286 -11.46 -12.14 4.95
CA ILE A 286 -10.66 -11.93 6.15
C ILE A 286 -9.54 -10.93 5.86
N VAL A 287 -9.30 -9.99 6.78
CA VAL A 287 -8.30 -8.94 6.64
C VAL A 287 -7.21 -8.98 7.70
N LYS A 288 -7.46 -9.66 8.83
CA LYS A 288 -6.44 -9.93 9.86
C LYS A 288 -6.66 -11.29 10.50
N ILE A 289 -5.56 -11.92 10.90
CA ILE A 289 -5.54 -13.14 11.71
C ILE A 289 -4.69 -12.91 12.97
N ALA A 290 -4.99 -13.62 14.06
CA ALA A 290 -4.17 -13.56 15.26
C ALA A 290 -4.08 -14.94 15.95
N ALA A 291 -2.88 -15.22 16.47
CA ALA A 291 -2.52 -16.35 17.30
C ALA A 291 -1.28 -15.94 18.11
N HIS A 292 -1.02 -16.65 19.21
CA HIS A 292 0.16 -16.43 20.05
C HIS A 292 1.09 -17.64 19.95
N SER A 293 2.41 -17.44 19.94
CA SER A 293 3.40 -18.54 19.79
C SER A 293 3.25 -19.66 20.83
N ASP A 294 2.83 -19.33 22.05
CA ASP A 294 2.50 -20.29 23.12
C ASP A 294 0.98 -20.58 23.25
N GLY A 295 0.21 -20.32 22.20
CA GLY A 295 -1.26 -20.33 22.20
C GLY A 295 -1.88 -21.52 21.46
N HIS A 296 -3.14 -21.80 21.81
CA HIS A 296 -3.97 -22.86 21.22
C HIS A 296 -5.35 -22.37 20.75
N HIS A 297 -5.49 -21.07 20.53
CA HIS A 297 -6.71 -20.48 20.01
C HIS A 297 -6.36 -19.40 18.99
N TYR A 298 -7.34 -19.07 18.16
CA TYR A 298 -7.15 -18.23 17.00
C TYR A 298 -8.27 -17.21 16.91
N LEU A 299 -7.93 -16.04 16.39
CA LEU A 299 -8.90 -15.02 16.00
C LEU A 299 -8.75 -14.69 14.52
N ALA A 300 -9.86 -14.39 13.86
CA ALA A 300 -9.89 -13.85 12.52
C ALA A 300 -10.85 -12.67 12.45
N LEU A 301 -10.45 -11.61 11.75
CA LEU A 301 -11.22 -10.39 11.57
C LEU A 301 -11.64 -10.27 10.10
N ALA A 302 -12.94 -10.22 9.85
CA ALA A 302 -13.48 -9.97 8.52
C ALA A 302 -13.45 -8.46 8.17
N ALA A 303 -13.42 -8.14 6.89
CA ALA A 303 -13.52 -6.76 6.39
C ALA A 303 -14.80 -6.04 6.86
N THR A 304 -15.85 -6.79 7.16
CA THR A 304 -17.13 -6.32 7.71
C THR A 304 -17.07 -5.96 9.20
N GLY A 305 -15.94 -6.21 9.88
CA GLY A 305 -15.76 -6.00 11.32
C GLY A 305 -16.19 -7.17 12.20
N GLU A 306 -16.69 -8.27 11.62
CA GLU A 306 -17.02 -9.49 12.35
C GLU A 306 -15.74 -10.20 12.85
N VAL A 307 -15.73 -10.59 14.12
CA VAL A 307 -14.62 -11.34 14.73
C VAL A 307 -15.03 -12.80 14.90
N TYR A 308 -14.16 -13.70 14.49
CA TYR A 308 -14.30 -15.15 14.62
C TYR A 308 -13.25 -15.70 15.56
N SER A 309 -13.62 -16.74 16.32
CA SER A 309 -12.74 -17.44 17.25
C SER A 309 -12.92 -18.95 17.17
N TRP A 310 -11.82 -19.69 17.36
CA TRP A 310 -11.81 -21.16 17.49
C TRP A 310 -10.56 -21.65 18.21
N GLY A 311 -10.52 -22.94 18.55
CA GLY A 311 -9.48 -23.61 19.32
C GLY A 311 -9.91 -23.91 20.75
N CYS A 312 -8.96 -23.81 21.68
CA CYS A 312 -9.19 -24.08 23.11
C CYS A 312 -10.16 -23.05 23.75
N GLY A 313 -11.16 -23.53 24.49
CA GLY A 313 -12.18 -22.73 25.17
C GLY A 313 -11.86 -22.33 26.62
N ASP A 314 -10.80 -22.89 27.22
CA ASP A 314 -10.51 -22.76 28.65
C ASP A 314 -10.39 -21.30 29.12
N GLY A 315 -11.09 -20.97 30.21
CA GLY A 315 -11.13 -19.62 30.76
C GLY A 315 -11.94 -18.63 29.92
N GLY A 316 -12.66 -19.09 28.90
CA GLY A 316 -13.54 -18.24 28.10
C GLY A 316 -12.84 -17.44 27.01
N ARG A 317 -11.60 -17.81 26.64
CA ARG A 317 -10.77 -17.10 25.63
C ARG A 317 -11.39 -17.03 24.24
N LEU A 318 -12.45 -17.77 23.95
CA LEU A 318 -13.18 -17.67 22.68
C LEU A 318 -14.28 -16.60 22.70
N GLY A 319 -14.62 -16.02 23.85
CA GLY A 319 -15.52 -14.86 23.90
C GLY A 319 -17.00 -15.15 23.66
N HIS A 320 -17.44 -16.41 23.79
CA HIS A 320 -18.82 -16.82 23.49
C HIS A 320 -19.75 -16.91 24.72
N GLY A 321 -19.28 -16.52 25.91
CA GLY A 321 -20.03 -16.65 27.16
C GLY A 321 -19.96 -18.06 27.78
N ASP A 322 -19.10 -18.93 27.26
CA ASP A 322 -18.85 -20.28 27.74
C ASP A 322 -17.35 -20.61 27.64
N THR A 323 -16.97 -21.82 28.07
CA THR A 323 -15.60 -22.34 27.98
C THR A 323 -15.48 -23.53 27.01
N VAL A 324 -16.38 -23.63 26.04
CA VAL A 324 -16.44 -24.78 25.13
C VAL A 324 -15.39 -24.62 24.04
N PRO A 325 -14.51 -25.61 23.80
CA PRO A 325 -13.57 -25.58 22.68
C PRO A 325 -14.31 -25.71 21.35
N LEU A 326 -13.75 -25.10 20.30
CA LEU A 326 -14.34 -25.10 18.96
C LEU A 326 -13.31 -25.54 17.91
N GLU A 327 -13.65 -26.53 17.10
CA GLU A 327 -12.78 -26.94 15.98
C GLU A 327 -12.87 -25.98 14.78
N GLU A 328 -14.06 -25.39 14.58
CA GLU A 328 -14.34 -24.47 13.48
C GLU A 328 -14.59 -23.02 13.96
N PRO A 329 -14.26 -22.01 13.14
CA PRO A 329 -14.50 -20.60 13.45
C PRO A 329 -15.96 -20.28 13.74
N LYS A 330 -16.21 -19.65 14.90
CA LYS A 330 -17.53 -19.15 15.29
C LYS A 330 -17.47 -17.65 15.50
N VAL A 331 -18.52 -16.94 15.06
CA VAL A 331 -18.64 -15.49 15.26
C VAL A 331 -18.79 -15.16 16.75
N ILE A 332 -18.04 -14.17 17.23
CA ILE A 332 -18.23 -13.56 18.54
C ILE A 332 -19.38 -12.55 18.44
N SER A 333 -20.57 -12.96 18.84
CA SER A 333 -21.80 -12.15 18.74
C SER A 333 -21.71 -10.82 19.50
N ALA A 334 -20.86 -10.72 20.53
CA ALA A 334 -20.61 -9.49 21.28
C ALA A 334 -20.05 -8.34 20.42
N PHE A 335 -19.51 -8.63 19.23
CA PHE A 335 -19.03 -7.63 18.27
C PHE A 335 -19.96 -7.44 17.05
N SER A 336 -20.97 -8.29 16.86
CA SER A 336 -21.87 -8.24 15.71
C SER A 336 -22.88 -7.08 15.81
N GLY A 337 -23.28 -6.51 14.67
CA GLY A 337 -24.33 -5.49 14.58
C GLY A 337 -23.99 -4.14 15.22
N LYS A 338 -22.71 -3.87 15.45
CA LYS A 338 -22.22 -2.60 16.00
C LYS A 338 -22.25 -1.48 14.95
N GLN A 339 -22.55 -0.26 15.39
CA GLN A 339 -22.53 0.94 14.54
C GLN A 339 -21.11 1.23 14.01
N ALA A 340 -21.00 2.07 12.97
CA ALA A 340 -19.77 2.31 12.23
C ALA A 340 -18.54 2.71 13.08
N GLY A 341 -18.66 3.27 14.28
CA GLY A 341 -17.51 3.57 15.16
C GLY A 341 -17.05 2.41 16.06
N LYS A 342 -17.89 1.38 16.22
CA LYS A 342 -17.67 0.27 17.16
C LYS A 342 -17.26 -1.04 16.49
N HIS A 343 -16.96 -1.01 15.19
CA HIS A 343 -16.39 -2.17 14.50
C HIS A 343 -14.96 -2.42 14.96
N VAL A 344 -14.56 -3.69 14.99
CA VAL A 344 -13.20 -4.10 15.38
C VAL A 344 -12.23 -3.88 14.23
N VAL A 345 -11.05 -3.34 14.53
CA VAL A 345 -9.98 -3.04 13.56
C VAL A 345 -8.66 -3.74 13.89
N HIS A 346 -8.52 -4.24 15.13
CA HIS A 346 -7.35 -4.99 15.58
C HIS A 346 -7.76 -6.15 16.48
N ILE A 347 -7.03 -7.26 16.39
CA ILE A 347 -7.21 -8.47 17.20
C ILE A 347 -5.85 -8.96 17.67
N ALA A 348 -5.79 -9.50 18.89
CA ALA A 348 -4.58 -10.07 19.46
C ALA A 348 -4.91 -11.26 20.37
N CYS A 349 -3.98 -12.21 20.45
CA CYS A 349 -4.07 -13.38 21.31
C CYS A 349 -2.89 -13.40 22.27
N GLY A 350 -3.14 -13.76 23.53
CA GLY A 350 -2.11 -14.28 24.44
C GLY A 350 -2.12 -15.82 24.44
N SER A 351 -1.39 -16.47 25.34
CA SER A 351 -1.50 -17.94 25.45
C SER A 351 -2.89 -18.40 25.90
N THR A 352 -3.52 -17.63 26.80
CA THR A 352 -4.77 -18.01 27.49
C THR A 352 -5.89 -16.96 27.49
N TYR A 353 -5.72 -15.87 26.76
CA TYR A 353 -6.67 -14.76 26.71
C TYR A 353 -6.58 -14.04 25.36
N SER A 354 -7.46 -13.07 25.15
CA SER A 354 -7.65 -12.40 23.87
C SER A 354 -7.93 -10.91 24.06
N ALA A 355 -7.68 -10.15 23.01
CA ALA A 355 -7.97 -8.72 22.96
C ALA A 355 -8.45 -8.28 21.57
N ALA A 356 -9.23 -7.20 21.54
CA ALA A 356 -9.66 -6.54 20.32
C ALA A 356 -9.76 -5.02 20.51
N ILE A 357 -9.45 -4.26 19.47
CA ILE A 357 -9.54 -2.79 19.45
C ILE A 357 -10.60 -2.38 18.44
N THR A 358 -11.49 -1.46 18.83
CA THR A 358 -12.49 -0.86 17.93
C THR A 358 -11.94 0.32 17.15
N ALA A 359 -12.62 0.78 16.10
CA ALA A 359 -12.21 1.97 15.35
C ALA A 359 -12.17 3.27 16.19
N GLU A 360 -13.03 3.37 17.21
CA GLU A 360 -13.00 4.43 18.24
C GLU A 360 -11.79 4.30 19.20
N GLY A 361 -11.04 3.21 19.14
CA GLY A 361 -9.89 2.92 20.00
C GLY A 361 -10.27 2.34 21.36
N GLU A 362 -11.49 1.82 21.52
CA GLU A 362 -11.87 1.08 22.73
C GLU A 362 -11.19 -0.29 22.74
N LEU A 363 -10.50 -0.61 23.85
CA LEU A 363 -9.87 -1.91 24.06
C LEU A 363 -10.81 -2.85 24.83
N TYR A 364 -11.04 -4.03 24.25
CA TYR A 364 -11.75 -5.14 24.88
C TYR A 364 -10.79 -6.30 25.15
N THR A 365 -10.94 -6.94 26.30
CA THR A 365 -10.18 -8.13 26.71
C THR A 365 -11.09 -9.20 27.29
N TRP A 366 -10.73 -10.47 27.10
CA TRP A 366 -11.46 -11.62 27.66
C TRP A 366 -10.55 -12.86 27.72
N GLY A 367 -10.97 -13.90 28.44
CA GLY A 367 -10.22 -15.11 28.71
C GLY A 367 -9.79 -15.23 30.17
N ARG A 368 -8.63 -15.87 30.42
CA ARG A 368 -8.10 -16.03 31.79
C ARG A 368 -7.78 -14.70 32.46
N GLY A 369 -8.21 -14.53 33.71
CA GLY A 369 -8.02 -13.34 34.54
C GLY A 369 -6.79 -13.35 35.44
N ASN A 370 -6.06 -14.47 35.55
CA ASN A 370 -4.96 -14.64 36.49
C ASN A 370 -3.95 -13.49 36.44
N TYR A 371 -3.57 -12.98 37.62
CA TYR A 371 -2.67 -11.83 37.82
C TYR A 371 -3.16 -10.50 37.22
N GLY A 372 -4.42 -10.43 36.80
CA GLY A 372 -5.04 -9.23 36.28
C GLY A 372 -4.67 -8.88 34.84
N ARG A 373 -4.26 -9.87 34.03
CA ARG A 373 -3.92 -9.69 32.60
C ARG A 373 -5.05 -9.10 31.75
N LEU A 374 -6.31 -9.15 32.22
CA LEU A 374 -7.43 -8.51 31.53
C LEU A 374 -7.57 -7.01 31.86
N GLY A 375 -6.93 -6.49 32.91
CA GLY A 375 -6.92 -5.06 33.18
C GLY A 375 -8.22 -4.50 33.81
N HIS A 376 -9.12 -5.36 34.29
CA HIS A 376 -10.42 -4.96 34.86
C HIS A 376 -10.41 -4.71 36.39
N GLY A 377 -9.22 -4.72 37.02
CA GLY A 377 -9.08 -4.51 38.47
C GLY A 377 -9.27 -5.76 39.33
N SER A 378 -9.67 -6.89 38.74
CA SER A 378 -9.81 -8.19 39.41
C SER A 378 -8.89 -9.25 38.77
N SER A 379 -9.06 -10.51 39.18
CA SER A 379 -8.39 -11.67 38.56
C SER A 379 -9.40 -12.70 38.05
N GLU A 380 -10.60 -12.24 37.75
CA GLU A 380 -11.72 -13.06 37.29
C GLU A 380 -11.56 -13.37 35.80
N ASP A 381 -11.92 -14.60 35.43
CA ASP A 381 -11.98 -15.02 34.03
C ASP A 381 -13.22 -14.39 33.37
N GLU A 382 -13.07 -13.86 32.16
CA GLU A 382 -14.15 -13.24 31.41
C GLU A 382 -14.43 -14.06 30.15
N ALA A 383 -15.62 -14.64 30.04
CA ALA A 383 -16.01 -15.43 28.85
C ALA A 383 -16.62 -14.58 27.74
N ILE A 384 -16.83 -13.28 27.97
CA ILE A 384 -17.38 -12.32 27.02
C ILE A 384 -16.42 -11.13 26.93
N PRO A 385 -16.16 -10.57 25.73
CA PRO A 385 -15.36 -9.36 25.58
C PRO A 385 -15.81 -8.23 26.52
N MET A 386 -14.92 -7.81 27.42
CA MET A 386 -15.18 -6.76 28.40
C MET A 386 -14.30 -5.54 28.14
N LEU A 387 -14.88 -4.34 28.28
CA LEU A 387 -14.18 -3.07 28.07
C LEU A 387 -13.12 -2.84 29.16
N VAL A 388 -11.91 -2.48 28.76
CA VAL A 388 -10.84 -2.06 29.69
C VAL A 388 -11.08 -0.60 30.11
N ALA A 389 -11.90 -0.41 31.15
CA ALA A 389 -12.33 0.91 31.61
C ALA A 389 -11.16 1.87 31.97
N GLY A 390 -10.00 1.31 32.38
CA GLY A 390 -8.81 2.10 32.72
C GLY A 390 -8.18 2.87 31.56
N LEU A 391 -8.52 2.54 30.30
CA LEU A 391 -8.06 3.24 29.10
C LEU A 391 -9.20 4.00 28.38
N LYS A 392 -10.39 4.04 28.96
CA LYS A 392 -11.53 4.74 28.36
C LYS A 392 -11.22 6.23 28.21
N GLY A 393 -11.44 6.76 27.01
CA GLY A 393 -11.12 8.15 26.67
C GLY A 393 -9.74 8.33 26.03
N LEU A 394 -8.92 7.28 25.99
CA LEU A 394 -7.70 7.23 25.18
C LEU A 394 -7.93 6.29 24.00
N LYS A 395 -7.52 6.73 22.80
CA LYS A 395 -7.65 5.91 21.59
C LYS A 395 -6.51 4.90 21.53
N VAL A 396 -6.78 3.64 21.83
CA VAL A 396 -5.79 2.56 21.71
C VAL A 396 -5.56 2.23 20.23
N ILE A 397 -4.30 2.07 19.83
CA ILE A 397 -3.89 1.80 18.44
C ILE A 397 -3.18 0.45 18.26
N ASP A 398 -2.55 -0.08 19.31
CA ASP A 398 -1.91 -1.41 19.31
C ASP A 398 -2.08 -2.10 20.68
N VAL A 399 -2.10 -3.43 20.67
CA VAL A 399 -2.17 -4.25 21.87
C VAL A 399 -1.42 -5.57 21.66
N ALA A 400 -0.62 -5.96 22.66
CA ALA A 400 0.11 -7.22 22.67
C ALA A 400 -0.14 -8.00 23.96
N CYS A 401 -0.28 -9.30 23.82
CA CYS A 401 -0.68 -10.20 24.88
C CYS A 401 0.42 -11.24 25.13
N GLY A 402 0.88 -11.40 26.38
CA GLY A 402 1.93 -12.37 26.74
C GLY A 402 1.44 -13.79 27.03
N SER A 403 2.36 -14.62 27.53
CA SER A 403 2.14 -16.02 27.91
C SER A 403 2.56 -16.35 29.34
N GLY A 404 2.16 -17.53 29.83
CA GLY A 404 2.39 -17.97 31.21
C GLY A 404 1.69 -17.07 32.22
N ASP A 405 2.45 -16.58 33.20
CA ASP A 405 2.06 -15.50 34.09
C ASP A 405 2.24 -14.19 33.30
N ALA A 406 1.18 -13.83 32.58
CA ALA A 406 1.27 -12.95 31.43
C ALA A 406 1.12 -11.47 31.79
N GLN A 407 1.85 -10.64 31.05
CA GLN A 407 1.64 -9.22 30.90
C GLN A 407 0.78 -8.91 29.68
N THR A 408 0.23 -7.69 29.67
CA THR A 408 -0.45 -7.08 28.53
C THR A 408 0.11 -5.69 28.32
N LEU A 409 0.39 -5.34 27.07
CA LEU A 409 0.88 -4.03 26.67
C LEU A 409 -0.14 -3.39 25.72
N ALA A 410 -0.30 -2.08 25.81
CA ALA A 410 -1.09 -1.31 24.85
C ALA A 410 -0.43 0.03 24.54
N VAL A 411 -0.68 0.52 23.33
CA VAL A 411 -0.22 1.83 22.86
C VAL A 411 -1.43 2.68 22.53
N THR A 412 -1.42 3.94 22.95
CA THR A 412 -2.45 4.92 22.61
C THR A 412 -1.96 5.88 21.51
N GLU A 413 -2.88 6.51 20.77
CA GLU A 413 -2.57 7.36 19.60
C GLU A 413 -1.61 8.52 19.91
N ASN A 414 -1.56 8.96 21.18
CA ASN A 414 -0.63 9.96 21.67
C ASN A 414 0.80 9.42 21.97
N GLY A 415 1.12 8.19 21.55
CA GLY A 415 2.44 7.57 21.74
C GLY A 415 2.69 6.96 23.12
N GLN A 416 1.74 7.07 24.06
CA GLN A 416 1.91 6.54 25.42
C GLN A 416 1.77 5.01 25.45
N VAL A 417 2.60 4.37 26.28
CA VAL A 417 2.62 2.91 26.45
C VAL A 417 2.12 2.53 27.84
N TRP A 418 1.23 1.55 27.88
CA TRP A 418 0.57 1.05 29.08
C TRP A 418 0.91 -0.42 29.30
N SER A 419 1.07 -0.83 30.55
CA SER A 419 1.25 -2.24 30.91
C SER A 419 0.52 -2.65 32.18
N TRP A 420 0.02 -3.88 32.18
CA TRP A 420 -0.63 -4.52 33.32
C TRP A 420 -0.49 -6.05 33.24
N GLY A 421 -1.01 -6.74 34.26
CA GLY A 421 -0.87 -8.18 34.45
C GLY A 421 0.26 -8.51 35.43
N ASP A 422 0.92 -9.63 35.17
CA ASP A 422 1.98 -10.13 36.03
C ASP A 422 3.28 -9.30 35.96
N GLY A 423 3.92 -9.13 37.11
CA GLY A 423 5.09 -8.27 37.29
C GLY A 423 6.44 -8.97 37.19
N ASP A 424 6.48 -10.31 37.15
CA ASP A 424 7.73 -11.06 37.25
C ASP A 424 8.75 -10.61 36.20
N TYR A 425 10.03 -10.64 36.59
CA TYR A 425 11.17 -10.21 35.79
C TYR A 425 11.17 -8.72 35.40
N GLY A 426 10.22 -7.92 35.90
CA GLY A 426 10.10 -6.50 35.57
C GLY A 426 9.56 -6.23 34.16
N LYS A 427 8.87 -7.21 33.55
CA LYS A 427 8.29 -7.11 32.19
C LYS A 427 7.19 -6.05 32.04
N LEU A 428 6.72 -5.46 33.14
CA LEU A 428 5.84 -4.29 33.14
C LEU A 428 6.58 -2.96 32.94
N GLY A 429 7.92 -2.92 33.05
CA GLY A 429 8.73 -1.76 32.66
C GLY A 429 8.77 -0.60 33.67
N ARG A 430 8.31 -0.81 34.90
CA ARG A 430 8.29 0.20 35.99
C ARG A 430 9.27 -0.09 37.12
N GLY A 431 10.22 -0.99 36.91
CA GLY A 431 11.10 -1.49 37.97
C GLY A 431 10.42 -2.51 38.88
N GLY A 432 11.21 -3.13 39.76
CA GLY A 432 10.72 -4.17 40.66
C GLY A 432 10.15 -5.39 39.91
N SER A 433 9.20 -6.07 40.55
CA SER A 433 8.46 -7.21 39.98
C SER A 433 6.98 -7.23 40.41
N ASP A 434 6.45 -6.08 40.81
CA ASP A 434 5.07 -5.98 41.27
C ASP A 434 4.10 -5.99 40.09
N GLY A 435 3.14 -6.92 40.11
CA GLY A 435 2.04 -6.95 39.16
C GLY A 435 1.03 -5.83 39.36
N CYS A 436 0.16 -5.59 38.38
CA CYS A 436 -1.00 -4.72 38.55
C CYS A 436 -2.20 -5.18 37.73
N LYS A 437 -3.40 -5.00 38.28
CA LYS A 437 -4.65 -5.50 37.68
C LYS A 437 -5.39 -4.49 36.82
N THR A 438 -4.84 -3.28 36.69
CA THR A 438 -5.34 -2.21 35.83
C THR A 438 -4.19 -1.63 35.02
N PRO A 439 -4.47 -1.08 33.82
CA PRO A 439 -3.47 -0.41 32.99
C PRO A 439 -2.73 0.69 33.77
N LYS A 440 -1.40 0.69 33.68
CA LYS A 440 -0.55 1.75 34.21
C LYS A 440 0.46 2.19 33.15
N LEU A 441 0.75 3.48 33.11
CA LEU A 441 1.71 4.08 32.19
C LEU A 441 3.10 3.49 32.41
N ILE A 442 3.92 3.42 31.37
CA ILE A 442 5.36 3.18 31.45
C ILE A 442 6.07 4.52 31.26
N GLU A 443 6.45 5.16 32.36
CA GLU A 443 6.95 6.54 32.34
C GLU A 443 8.23 6.70 31.51
N LYS A 444 9.02 5.64 31.39
CA LYS A 444 10.27 5.64 30.60
C LYS A 444 10.06 5.71 29.08
N LEU A 445 8.85 5.50 28.58
CA LEU A 445 8.52 5.53 27.14
C LEU A 445 7.64 6.71 26.73
N GLN A 446 7.24 7.58 27.66
CA GLN A 446 6.18 8.57 27.46
C GLN A 446 6.47 9.59 26.33
N ASP A 447 7.73 9.84 26.01
CA ASP A 447 8.19 10.89 25.08
C ASP A 447 8.86 10.31 23.81
N LEU A 448 8.62 9.03 23.49
CA LEU A 448 9.32 8.30 22.43
C LEU A 448 8.46 7.92 21.22
N ASP A 449 7.23 8.44 21.11
CA ASP A 449 6.30 8.17 20.00
C ASP A 449 6.24 6.68 19.62
N VAL A 450 5.91 5.83 20.61
CA VAL A 450 5.78 4.39 20.41
C VAL A 450 4.57 4.10 19.53
N VAL A 451 4.74 3.22 18.54
CA VAL A 451 3.68 2.85 17.57
C VAL A 451 3.28 1.38 17.63
N LYS A 452 4.17 0.50 18.10
CA LYS A 452 3.89 -0.94 18.22
C LYS A 452 4.48 -1.53 19.50
N VAL A 453 3.81 -2.55 20.03
CA VAL A 453 4.29 -3.36 21.15
C VAL A 453 4.20 -4.84 20.81
N ARG A 454 5.09 -5.65 21.40
CA ARG A 454 5.06 -7.12 21.28
C ARG A 454 5.36 -7.76 22.64
N CYS A 455 4.85 -8.97 22.82
CA CYS A 455 5.15 -9.80 23.97
C CYS A 455 5.71 -11.13 23.47
N GLY A 456 6.84 -11.56 24.02
CA GLY A 456 7.23 -12.97 23.98
C GLY A 456 7.06 -13.60 25.36
N SER A 457 7.69 -14.76 25.60
CA SER A 457 7.59 -15.44 26.88
C SER A 457 8.31 -14.66 27.98
N GLN A 458 7.53 -13.94 28.81
CA GLN A 458 8.00 -13.19 29.98
C GLN A 458 8.86 -11.95 29.67
N PHE A 459 8.83 -11.45 28.43
CA PHE A 459 9.50 -10.20 28.05
C PHE A 459 8.64 -9.37 27.08
N SER A 460 9.01 -8.11 26.96
CA SER A 460 8.24 -7.04 26.33
C SER A 460 9.11 -6.27 25.34
N ILE A 461 8.51 -5.83 24.24
CA ILE A 461 9.14 -5.00 23.21
C ILE A 461 8.25 -3.79 22.90
N ALA A 462 8.88 -2.64 22.67
CA ALA A 462 8.26 -1.47 22.05
C ALA A 462 9.08 -1.04 20.82
N LEU A 463 8.37 -0.60 19.78
CA LEU A 463 8.92 -0.01 18.56
C LEU A 463 8.40 1.42 18.42
N THR A 464 9.32 2.36 18.27
CA THR A 464 9.03 3.78 18.05
C THR A 464 8.78 4.09 16.57
N LYS A 465 8.14 5.23 16.28
CA LYS A 465 7.85 5.69 14.92
C LYS A 465 9.12 5.92 14.07
N ASP A 466 10.21 6.35 14.70
CA ASP A 466 11.52 6.57 14.07
C ASP A 466 12.35 5.28 13.94
N GLY A 467 11.81 4.13 14.38
CA GLY A 467 12.39 2.82 14.15
C GLY A 467 13.36 2.33 15.23
N GLN A 468 13.36 2.94 16.42
CA GLN A 468 14.11 2.45 17.57
C GLN A 468 13.36 1.31 18.28
N VAL A 469 14.11 0.32 18.77
CA VAL A 469 13.57 -0.85 19.46
C VAL A 469 13.99 -0.83 20.92
N TYR A 470 13.03 -1.02 21.81
CA TYR A 470 13.25 -1.15 23.26
C TYR A 470 12.80 -2.54 23.70
N SER A 471 13.59 -3.21 24.53
CA SER A 471 13.27 -4.53 25.09
C SER A 471 13.52 -4.59 26.59
N TRP A 472 12.65 -5.28 27.33
CA TRP A 472 12.75 -5.46 28.78
C TRP A 472 11.99 -6.70 29.28
N GLY A 473 12.27 -7.13 30.50
CA GLY A 473 11.70 -8.32 31.14
C GLY A 473 12.76 -9.38 31.43
N LYS A 474 12.38 -10.65 31.24
CA LYS A 474 13.26 -11.80 31.48
C LYS A 474 14.43 -11.83 30.49
N GLY A 475 15.64 -12.03 31.02
CA GLY A 475 16.89 -11.99 30.24
C GLY A 475 17.41 -13.34 29.73
N ASP A 476 16.97 -14.46 30.32
CA ASP A 476 17.44 -15.82 29.99
C ASP A 476 17.44 -16.11 28.49
N ASN A 477 18.43 -16.88 28.02
CA ASN A 477 18.55 -17.28 26.61
C ASN A 477 18.73 -16.10 25.66
N GLN A 478 19.23 -14.96 26.15
CA GLN A 478 19.51 -13.76 25.37
C GLN A 478 18.29 -13.15 24.68
N ARG A 479 17.06 -13.47 25.13
CA ARG A 479 15.81 -13.06 24.46
C ARG A 479 15.62 -11.53 24.34
N LEU A 480 16.33 -10.76 25.17
CA LEU A 480 16.29 -9.29 25.13
C LEU A 480 17.25 -8.68 24.09
N GLY A 481 18.30 -9.39 23.67
CA GLY A 481 19.26 -8.92 22.67
C GLY A 481 20.33 -7.93 23.17
N HIS A 482 20.48 -7.78 24.50
CA HIS A 482 21.42 -6.82 25.11
C HIS A 482 22.83 -7.40 25.34
N GLY A 483 23.16 -8.53 24.73
CA GLY A 483 24.45 -9.22 24.91
C GLY A 483 24.64 -9.94 26.25
N THR A 484 23.65 -9.85 27.15
CA THR A 484 23.66 -10.48 28.49
C THR A 484 22.31 -11.09 28.83
N GLU A 485 22.29 -12.02 29.80
CA GLU A 485 21.05 -12.69 30.28
C GLU A 485 20.43 -12.01 31.51
N GLU A 486 20.91 -10.81 31.87
CA GLU A 486 20.36 -10.07 33.00
C GLU A 486 18.92 -9.63 32.73
N HIS A 487 18.08 -9.69 33.76
CA HIS A 487 16.71 -9.20 33.66
C HIS A 487 16.72 -7.68 33.63
N VAL A 488 16.08 -7.09 32.62
CA VAL A 488 16.00 -5.65 32.46
C VAL A 488 14.61 -5.20 32.90
N ARG A 489 14.52 -4.41 33.97
CA ARG A 489 13.23 -4.08 34.61
C ARG A 489 12.60 -2.76 34.15
N TYR A 490 13.29 -2.05 33.25
CA TYR A 490 12.84 -0.84 32.57
C TYR A 490 13.11 -1.00 31.07
N PRO A 491 12.31 -0.39 30.19
CA PRO A 491 12.60 -0.36 28.76
C PRO A 491 14.03 0.13 28.52
N LYS A 492 14.82 -0.68 27.82
CA LYS A 492 16.21 -0.38 27.46
C LYS A 492 16.33 -0.41 25.94
N LEU A 493 16.98 0.61 25.40
CA LEU A 493 17.27 0.71 23.96
C LEU A 493 18.13 -0.48 23.53
N LEU A 494 17.77 -1.08 22.41
CA LEU A 494 18.49 -2.20 21.81
C LEU A 494 19.59 -1.67 20.88
N GLU A 495 20.77 -1.40 21.46
CA GLU A 495 21.90 -0.73 20.78
C GLU A 495 22.35 -1.44 19.49
N GLY A 496 22.21 -2.76 19.40
CA GLY A 496 22.56 -3.53 18.20
C GLY A 496 21.75 -3.20 16.95
N LEU A 497 20.62 -2.48 17.09
CA LEU A 497 19.82 -1.97 15.97
C LEU A 497 19.93 -0.45 15.81
N GLN A 498 20.82 0.21 16.55
CA GLN A 498 20.99 1.65 16.44
C GLN A 498 21.48 2.04 15.04
N GLY A 499 20.88 3.06 14.45
CA GLY A 499 21.16 3.49 13.07
C GLY A 499 20.40 2.70 11.99
N LYS A 500 19.65 1.66 12.38
CA LYS A 500 18.71 0.96 11.49
C LYS A 500 17.29 1.42 11.79
N LYS A 501 16.52 1.74 10.74
CA LYS A 501 15.13 2.16 10.89
C LYS A 501 14.22 0.94 10.83
N VAL A 502 13.86 0.40 11.99
CA VAL A 502 13.00 -0.78 12.10
C VAL A 502 11.54 -0.42 11.82
N ILE A 503 10.85 -1.23 11.01
CA ILE A 503 9.44 -1.03 10.63
C ILE A 503 8.50 -2.08 11.26
N ASP A 504 9.04 -3.25 11.62
CA ASP A 504 8.29 -4.26 12.36
C ASP A 504 9.20 -5.15 13.21
N VAL A 505 8.63 -5.71 14.28
CA VAL A 505 9.28 -6.70 15.13
C VAL A 505 8.32 -7.85 15.36
N ALA A 506 8.81 -9.08 15.16
CA ALA A 506 8.11 -10.31 15.50
C ALA A 506 8.80 -10.95 16.71
N ALA A 507 8.05 -11.19 17.78
CA ALA A 507 8.53 -11.88 18.96
C ALA A 507 7.97 -13.31 18.97
N GLY A 508 8.86 -14.30 18.95
CA GLY A 508 8.52 -15.68 19.27
C GLY A 508 8.51 -15.88 20.79
N SER A 509 8.58 -17.13 21.23
CA SER A 509 8.60 -17.42 22.68
C SER A 509 9.91 -16.93 23.33
N THR A 510 11.06 -17.14 22.70
CA THR A 510 12.39 -16.80 23.26
C THR A 510 13.38 -16.23 22.23
N HIS A 511 12.92 -15.91 21.02
CA HIS A 511 13.71 -15.29 19.95
C HIS A 511 12.90 -14.19 19.26
N CYS A 512 13.57 -13.33 18.50
CA CYS A 512 12.92 -12.23 17.79
C CYS A 512 13.50 -12.03 16.39
N LEU A 513 12.68 -11.45 15.52
CA LEU A 513 13.07 -10.88 14.24
C LEU A 513 12.72 -9.39 14.21
N ALA A 514 13.56 -8.59 13.58
CA ALA A 514 13.28 -7.19 13.26
C ALA A 514 13.45 -6.96 11.75
N LEU A 515 12.46 -6.32 11.13
CA LEU A 515 12.47 -5.93 9.73
C LEU A 515 12.74 -4.43 9.64
N THR A 516 13.68 -4.05 8.79
CA THR A 516 14.09 -2.66 8.57
C THR A 516 13.48 -2.07 7.31
N GLU A 517 13.47 -0.74 7.19
CA GLU A 517 13.00 -0.01 5.99
C GLU A 517 13.83 -0.36 4.74
N ASP A 518 15.13 -0.66 4.92
CA ASP A 518 16.06 -1.13 3.89
C ASP A 518 15.92 -2.64 3.58
N SER A 519 14.86 -3.29 4.06
CA SER A 519 14.55 -4.71 3.82
C SER A 519 15.58 -5.70 4.41
N GLU A 520 16.45 -5.28 5.31
CA GLU A 520 17.27 -6.20 6.10
C GLU A 520 16.42 -6.87 7.19
N VAL A 521 16.69 -8.15 7.44
CA VAL A 521 16.05 -8.93 8.51
C VAL A 521 17.09 -9.26 9.57
N HIS A 522 16.92 -8.71 10.77
CA HIS A 522 17.79 -8.96 11.93
C HIS A 522 17.17 -9.99 12.86
N SER A 523 18.00 -10.75 13.57
CA SER A 523 17.51 -11.73 14.56
C SER A 523 18.39 -11.82 15.80
N TRP A 524 17.79 -12.18 16.95
CA TRP A 524 18.50 -12.45 18.21
C TRP A 524 17.69 -13.38 19.14
N GLY A 525 18.33 -13.92 20.18
CA GLY A 525 17.70 -14.73 21.23
C GLY A 525 18.12 -16.20 21.25
N SER A 526 17.19 -17.07 21.65
CA SER A 526 17.41 -18.52 21.76
C SER A 526 17.59 -19.18 20.40
N ASN A 527 18.54 -20.12 20.32
CA ASN A 527 18.82 -20.92 19.12
C ASN A 527 18.82 -22.44 19.42
N ASP A 528 18.08 -22.87 20.42
CA ASP A 528 17.98 -24.28 20.83
C ASP A 528 17.34 -25.19 19.77
N GLN A 529 16.63 -24.61 18.80
CA GLN A 529 15.91 -25.29 17.73
C GLN A 529 16.24 -24.70 16.35
N CYS A 530 17.44 -24.12 16.19
CA CYS A 530 17.88 -23.50 14.93
C CYS A 530 16.99 -22.34 14.47
N GLN A 531 16.43 -21.55 15.40
CA GLN A 531 15.70 -20.31 15.08
C GLN A 531 16.59 -19.26 14.38
N HIS A 532 17.91 -19.44 14.43
CA HIS A 532 18.92 -18.63 13.77
C HIS A 532 19.82 -19.53 12.92
N PHE A 533 19.68 -19.46 11.60
CA PHE A 533 20.43 -20.32 10.68
C PHE A 533 21.89 -19.85 10.45
N ASP A 534 22.23 -18.65 10.89
CA ASP A 534 23.53 -18.00 10.70
C ASP A 534 24.52 -18.28 11.85
N THR A 535 24.10 -18.99 12.89
CA THR A 535 24.94 -19.31 14.06
C THR A 535 24.78 -20.77 14.50
N LEU A 536 25.90 -21.37 14.89
CA LEU A 536 25.94 -22.73 15.48
C LEU A 536 25.86 -22.70 17.01
N ARG A 537 25.85 -21.51 17.63
CA ARG A 537 25.71 -21.37 19.09
C ARG A 537 24.24 -21.55 19.48
N VAL A 538 24.00 -22.00 20.71
CA VAL A 538 22.66 -22.20 21.29
C VAL A 538 21.91 -20.89 21.57
N THR A 539 22.58 -19.75 21.46
CA THR A 539 21.98 -18.41 21.54
C THR A 539 22.67 -17.45 20.57
N LYS A 540 21.95 -16.40 20.18
CA LYS A 540 22.44 -15.24 19.44
C LYS A 540 22.29 -14.00 20.33
N PRO A 541 23.37 -13.56 21.04
CA PRO A 541 23.28 -12.57 22.11
C PRO A 541 22.80 -11.18 21.71
N GLU A 542 23.12 -10.75 20.50
CA GLU A 542 22.83 -9.41 19.98
C GLU A 542 22.21 -9.51 18.58
N PRO A 543 21.39 -8.52 18.17
CA PRO A 543 20.84 -8.46 16.83
C PRO A 543 21.92 -8.40 15.76
N SER A 544 21.78 -9.21 14.72
CA SER A 544 22.55 -9.05 13.48
C SER A 544 21.73 -9.47 12.27
N ALA A 545 22.04 -8.85 11.12
CA ALA A 545 21.41 -9.15 9.85
C ALA A 545 21.61 -10.62 9.46
N LEU A 546 20.53 -11.24 9.00
CA LEU A 546 20.53 -12.60 8.49
C LEU A 546 20.99 -12.61 7.03
N PRO A 547 22.06 -13.35 6.67
CA PRO A 547 22.62 -13.30 5.33
C PRO A 547 21.65 -13.91 4.30
N GLY A 548 21.65 -13.33 3.10
CA GLY A 548 20.89 -13.84 1.95
C GLY A 548 19.42 -13.42 1.91
N LEU A 549 18.95 -12.59 2.85
CA LEU A 549 17.60 -12.03 2.86
C LEU A 549 17.52 -10.60 2.29
N ASP A 550 18.63 -9.87 2.28
CA ASP A 550 18.68 -8.44 1.94
C ASP A 550 18.25 -8.15 0.50
N THR A 551 18.47 -9.09 -0.42
CA THR A 551 18.11 -8.96 -1.84
C THR A 551 16.68 -9.42 -2.16
N LYS A 552 15.91 -9.85 -1.16
CA LYS A 552 14.61 -10.51 -1.35
C LYS A 552 13.41 -9.59 -1.15
N HIS A 553 13.62 -8.32 -0.81
CA HIS A 553 12.56 -7.32 -0.61
C HIS A 553 11.48 -7.83 0.36
N ILE A 554 11.91 -8.23 1.56
CA ILE A 554 11.05 -8.73 2.63
C ILE A 554 10.13 -7.61 3.11
N VAL A 555 8.84 -7.91 3.19
CA VAL A 555 7.80 -6.98 3.65
C VAL A 555 7.07 -7.47 4.90
N GLY A 556 7.32 -8.72 5.32
CA GLY A 556 6.69 -9.27 6.51
C GLY A 556 7.53 -10.37 7.16
N ILE A 557 7.40 -10.45 8.49
CA ILE A 557 8.09 -11.40 9.36
C ILE A 557 7.12 -11.98 10.39
N ALA A 558 7.35 -13.22 10.81
CA ALA A 558 6.57 -13.87 11.86
C ALA A 558 7.41 -14.90 12.63
N CYS A 559 7.11 -15.08 13.91
CA CYS A 559 7.80 -16.04 14.78
C CYS A 559 6.81 -16.98 15.46
N GLY A 560 7.09 -18.28 15.39
CA GLY A 560 6.49 -19.29 16.25
C GLY A 560 7.30 -19.48 17.54
N PRO A 561 7.05 -20.57 18.30
CA PRO A 561 7.86 -20.87 19.46
C PRO A 561 9.31 -21.20 19.09
N ALA A 562 9.49 -21.92 17.98
CA ALA A 562 10.79 -22.41 17.50
C ALA A 562 10.97 -22.25 15.98
N GLN A 563 10.13 -21.43 15.34
CA GLN A 563 10.12 -21.21 13.90
C GLN A 563 10.16 -19.71 13.61
N SER A 564 10.69 -19.37 12.44
CA SER A 564 10.76 -18.02 11.92
C SER A 564 10.36 -18.03 10.45
N PHE A 565 9.63 -17.01 10.03
CA PHE A 565 9.18 -16.82 8.65
C PHE A 565 9.46 -15.39 8.19
N ALA A 566 9.83 -15.24 6.93
CA ALA A 566 9.96 -13.97 6.23
C ALA A 566 9.38 -14.10 4.82
N TRP A 567 8.67 -13.09 4.32
CA TRP A 567 8.11 -13.12 2.98
C TRP A 567 8.27 -11.79 2.23
N SER A 568 8.47 -11.89 0.92
CA SER A 568 8.44 -10.74 0.01
C SER A 568 7.01 -10.35 -0.35
N SER A 569 6.81 -9.21 -1.01
CA SER A 569 5.45 -8.81 -1.41
C SER A 569 4.84 -9.82 -2.39
N CYS A 570 3.56 -10.17 -2.19
CA CYS A 570 2.79 -10.93 -3.17
C CYS A 570 2.15 -10.05 -4.25
N SER A 571 2.30 -8.73 -4.15
CA SER A 571 1.94 -7.82 -5.25
C SER A 571 3.07 -7.85 -6.26
N GLU A 572 2.81 -8.29 -7.48
CA GLU A 572 3.54 -7.72 -8.61
C GLU A 572 3.37 -6.20 -8.46
N TRP A 573 4.46 -5.50 -8.13
CA TRP A 573 4.60 -4.04 -8.02
C TRP A 573 3.28 -3.23 -7.90
N SER A 574 2.84 -2.90 -6.68
CA SER A 574 1.61 -2.12 -6.48
C SER A 574 1.88 -0.61 -6.42
N ILE A 575 1.37 0.12 -7.41
CA ILE A 575 1.18 1.57 -7.36
C ILE A 575 -0.19 1.82 -6.74
N GLY A 576 -0.38 2.93 -6.02
CA GLY A 576 -1.69 3.28 -5.47
C GLY A 576 -2.76 3.28 -6.57
N LEU A 577 -3.97 2.81 -6.27
CA LEU A 577 -5.07 2.62 -7.25
C LEU A 577 -5.45 3.90 -8.03
N ARG A 578 -5.01 5.06 -7.54
CA ARG A 578 -5.16 6.37 -8.19
C ARG A 578 -3.90 7.20 -7.95
N VAL A 579 -3.16 7.51 -9.02
CA VAL A 579 -2.02 8.44 -9.03
C VAL A 579 -2.30 9.47 -10.12
N PRO A 580 -2.30 10.78 -9.82
CA PRO A 580 -2.58 11.81 -10.82
C PRO A 580 -1.78 11.58 -12.10
N PHE A 581 -2.46 11.63 -13.24
CA PHE A 581 -1.93 11.46 -14.59
C PHE A 581 -1.36 10.08 -14.94
N VAL A 582 -1.17 9.18 -13.97
CA VAL A 582 -0.38 7.94 -14.15
C VAL A 582 -1.19 6.67 -13.90
N VAL A 583 -2.03 6.64 -12.86
CA VAL A 583 -2.86 5.48 -12.52
C VAL A 583 -4.30 5.90 -12.31
N ASP A 584 -5.20 5.34 -13.10
CA ASP A 584 -6.65 5.57 -13.02
C ASP A 584 -7.38 4.29 -13.45
N ILE A 585 -7.59 3.38 -12.50
CA ILE A 585 -8.14 2.04 -12.79
C ILE A 585 -9.65 2.14 -13.03
N CYS A 586 -10.04 2.36 -14.28
CA CYS A 586 -11.42 2.32 -14.74
C CYS A 586 -11.53 1.78 -16.18
N SER A 587 -12.70 1.27 -16.56
CA SER A 587 -12.94 0.70 -17.91
C SER A 587 -12.53 1.65 -19.04
N MET A 588 -12.84 2.94 -18.85
CA MET A 588 -12.55 3.99 -19.84
C MET A 588 -11.05 4.14 -20.12
N THR A 589 -10.20 4.06 -19.09
CA THR A 589 -8.74 4.13 -19.26
C THR A 589 -8.24 2.98 -20.16
N PHE A 590 -8.70 1.75 -19.91
CA PHE A 590 -8.29 0.59 -20.72
C PHE A 590 -8.79 0.68 -22.16
N GLU A 591 -10.04 1.10 -22.37
CA GLU A 591 -10.62 1.30 -23.70
C GLU A 591 -9.84 2.34 -24.51
N GLN A 592 -9.43 3.45 -23.88
CA GLN A 592 -8.68 4.50 -24.54
C GLN A 592 -7.22 4.11 -24.81
N LEU A 593 -6.56 3.40 -23.90
CA LEU A 593 -5.20 2.87 -24.12
C LEU A 593 -5.19 1.87 -25.27
N ASP A 594 -6.19 0.98 -25.34
CA ASP A 594 -6.34 0.02 -26.44
C ASP A 594 -6.59 0.74 -27.78
N LEU A 595 -7.47 1.75 -27.80
CA LEU A 595 -7.72 2.55 -29.00
C LEU A 595 -6.47 3.31 -29.46
N LEU A 596 -5.76 3.95 -28.53
CA LEU A 596 -4.54 4.69 -28.83
C LEU A 596 -3.45 3.76 -29.38
N LEU A 597 -3.23 2.60 -28.74
CA LEU A 597 -2.28 1.60 -29.21
C LEU A 597 -2.62 1.12 -30.63
N ARG A 598 -3.89 0.85 -30.94
CA ARG A 598 -4.30 0.46 -32.29
C ARG A 598 -4.01 1.54 -33.32
N GLN A 599 -4.31 2.80 -33.00
CA GLN A 599 -4.08 3.92 -33.91
C GLN A 599 -2.59 4.19 -34.14
N VAL A 600 -1.77 4.20 -33.08
CA VAL A 600 -0.35 4.57 -33.20
C VAL A 600 0.52 3.44 -33.76
N SER A 601 0.12 2.18 -33.54
CA SER A 601 0.83 1.00 -34.07
C SER A 601 0.43 0.62 -35.50
N GLU A 602 -0.55 1.30 -36.09
CA GLU A 602 -0.96 1.03 -37.47
C GLU A 602 0.22 1.24 -38.43
N GLY A 603 0.51 0.21 -39.22
CA GLY A 603 1.62 0.19 -40.17
C GLY A 603 3.01 0.02 -39.55
N MET A 604 3.12 -0.26 -38.24
CA MET A 604 4.38 -0.61 -37.58
C MET A 604 4.66 -2.12 -37.66
N ASP A 605 5.00 -2.61 -38.85
CA ASP A 605 5.24 -4.03 -39.11
C ASP A 605 6.72 -4.44 -39.13
N GLY A 606 7.63 -3.46 -39.03
CA GLY A 606 9.07 -3.66 -39.01
C GLY A 606 9.67 -4.04 -40.38
N THR A 607 8.86 -4.09 -41.44
CA THR A 607 9.30 -4.51 -42.77
C THR A 607 9.68 -3.34 -43.67
N ALA A 608 8.99 -2.20 -43.55
CA ALA A 608 9.22 -1.01 -44.38
C ALA A 608 9.50 0.27 -43.58
N ASP A 609 9.29 0.23 -42.26
CA ASP A 609 9.28 1.38 -41.36
C ASP A 609 10.39 1.32 -40.31
N TRP A 610 11.45 0.52 -40.50
CA TRP A 610 12.55 0.43 -39.53
C TRP A 610 13.71 1.40 -39.84
N PRO A 611 14.13 2.28 -38.91
CA PRO A 611 13.55 2.50 -37.58
C PRO A 611 12.23 3.29 -37.65
N PRO A 612 11.27 3.02 -36.73
CA PRO A 612 9.96 3.65 -36.75
C PRO A 612 10.07 5.18 -36.60
N PRO A 613 9.11 5.95 -37.13
CA PRO A 613 9.07 7.39 -36.91
C PRO A 613 9.11 7.71 -35.40
N GLN A 614 9.99 8.63 -34.98
CA GLN A 614 10.21 8.96 -33.56
C GLN A 614 8.91 9.29 -32.82
N GLU A 615 7.97 9.97 -33.47
CA GLU A 615 6.64 10.27 -32.92
C GLU A 615 5.84 9.00 -32.60
N LYS A 616 5.78 8.05 -33.53
CA LYS A 616 5.06 6.77 -33.35
C LYS A 616 5.73 5.94 -32.26
N GLU A 617 7.06 5.92 -32.23
CA GLU A 617 7.82 5.24 -31.18
C GLU A 617 7.52 5.83 -29.79
N CYS A 618 7.60 7.16 -29.63
CA CYS A 618 7.31 7.84 -28.36
C CYS A 618 5.88 7.58 -27.89
N MET A 619 4.90 7.67 -28.78
CA MET A 619 3.49 7.40 -28.45
C MET A 619 3.28 5.95 -28.02
N THR A 620 3.85 5.00 -28.76
CA THR A 620 3.70 3.56 -28.48
C THR A 620 4.35 3.19 -27.15
N VAL A 621 5.59 3.63 -26.91
CA VAL A 621 6.31 3.35 -25.66
C VAL A 621 5.60 3.94 -24.45
N ALA A 622 5.18 5.21 -24.52
CA ALA A 622 4.42 5.86 -23.46
C ALA A 622 3.11 5.11 -23.15
N THR A 623 2.36 4.71 -24.20
CA THR A 623 1.07 4.02 -24.03
C THR A 623 1.27 2.63 -23.40
N LEU A 624 2.30 1.89 -23.80
CA LEU A 624 2.64 0.59 -23.20
C LEU A 624 3.10 0.72 -21.74
N ASN A 625 3.89 1.74 -21.42
CA ASN A 625 4.32 2.00 -20.05
C ASN A 625 3.13 2.36 -19.16
N LEU A 626 2.25 3.25 -19.60
CA LEU A 626 1.02 3.59 -18.88
C LEU A 626 0.10 2.38 -18.68
N LEU A 627 -0.07 1.54 -19.72
CA LEU A 627 -0.85 0.30 -19.63
C LEU A 627 -0.26 -0.66 -18.59
N ARG A 628 1.07 -0.80 -18.55
CA ARG A 628 1.77 -1.66 -17.57
C ARG A 628 1.49 -1.25 -16.13
N LEU A 629 1.21 0.03 -15.87
CA LEU A 629 0.87 0.53 -14.54
C LEU A 629 -0.61 0.37 -14.16
N GLN A 630 -1.48 -0.04 -15.09
CA GLN A 630 -2.90 -0.28 -14.80
C GLN A 630 -3.20 -1.73 -14.39
N VAL A 631 -2.22 -2.65 -14.46
CA VAL A 631 -2.40 -4.11 -14.30
C VAL A 631 -2.12 -4.58 -12.89
#